data_AF-A0A7X2HB80-F1
#
_entry.id   AF-A0A7X2HB80-F1
#
_cell.length_a   1.000
_cell.length_b   1.000
_cell.length_c   1.000
_cell.angle_alpha   90.00
_cell.angle_beta   90.00
_cell.angle_gamma   90.00
#
_symmetry.space_group_name_H-M   'P 1'
#
loop_
_entity.id
_entity.type
_entity.pdbx_description
1 polymer ?
#
loop_
_entity_poly.entity_id
_entity_poly.type
_entity_poly.pdbx_seq_one_letter_code
_entity_poly.pdbx_strand_id
1 'polypeptide(L)'
;MTAEEANLFGEALAERYVQVEEKWLIAVARYKKVGAKEPITVVELQQSFIAQEYARARFELFSEIIDTLPLDIQLIFFERCKQIKGVN
;
A
#
# COMPACT_ATOMS: atom_id res chain seq x y z
N MET A 1 -7.59 -2.16 -25.08
CA MET A 1 -8.04 -2.93 -23.91
C MET A 1 -9.55 -3.12 -24.04
N THR A 2 -10.05 -4.33 -23.83
CA THR A 2 -11.49 -4.62 -23.77
C THR A 2 -12.06 -4.26 -22.40
N ALA A 3 -13.38 -4.22 -22.26
CA ALA A 3 -14.02 -3.97 -20.97
C ALA A 3 -13.71 -5.06 -19.93
N GLU A 4 -13.56 -6.31 -20.37
CA GLU A 4 -13.17 -7.43 -19.50
C GLU A 4 -11.73 -7.29 -19.00
N GLU A 5 -10.80 -6.93 -19.89
CA GLU A 5 -9.41 -6.67 -19.52
C GLU A 5 -9.28 -5.49 -18.54
N ALA A 6 -10.06 -4.42 -18.73
CA ALA A 6 -10.10 -3.28 -17.83
C ALA A 6 -10.57 -3.66 -16.42
N ASN A 7 -11.60 -4.51 -16.33
CA ASN A 7 -12.10 -5.05 -15.06
C ASN A 7 -11.04 -5.88 -14.35
N LEU A 8 -10.48 -6.88 -15.03
CA LEU A 8 -9.44 -7.74 -14.44
C LEU A 8 -8.22 -6.94 -13.99
N PHE A 9 -7.82 -5.94 -14.77
CA PHE A 9 -6.71 -5.06 -14.42
C PHE A 9 -7.02 -4.19 -13.21
N GLY A 10 -8.16 -3.48 -13.20
CA GLY A 10 -8.55 -2.60 -12.10
C GLY A 10 -8.75 -3.36 -10.78
N GLU A 11 -9.34 -4.56 -10.82
CA GLU A 11 -9.51 -5.39 -9.64
C GLU A 11 -8.17 -5.90 -9.08
N ALA A 12 -7.31 -6.45 -9.94
CA ALA A 12 -5.99 -6.92 -9.54
C ALA A 12 -5.12 -5.78 -8.97
N LEU A 13 -5.27 -4.58 -9.54
CA LEU A 13 -4.59 -3.37 -9.07
C LEU A 13 -5.05 -2.97 -7.66
N ALA A 14 -6.36 -3.02 -7.40
CA ALA A 14 -6.93 -2.73 -6.08
C ALA A 14 -6.45 -3.73 -5.01
N GLU A 15 -6.44 -5.02 -5.35
CA GLU A 15 -5.90 -6.06 -4.46
C GLU A 15 -4.42 -5.82 -4.15
N ARG A 16 -3.64 -5.45 -5.17
CA ARG A 16 -2.23 -5.15 -4.98
C ARG A 16 -2.03 -3.90 -4.12
N TYR A 17 -2.81 -2.86 -4.33
CA TYR A 17 -2.74 -1.62 -3.56
C TYR A 17 -2.97 -1.89 -2.06
N VAL A 18 -4.01 -2.66 -1.72
CA VAL A 18 -4.29 -3.04 -0.32
C VAL A 18 -3.12 -3.82 0.29
N GLN A 19 -2.51 -4.75 -0.46
CA GLN A 19 -1.32 -5.46 0.03
C GLN A 19 -0.10 -4.53 0.24
N VAL A 20 0.05 -3.48 -0.57
CA VAL A 20 1.15 -2.50 -0.42
C VAL A 20 0.90 -1.61 0.80
N GLU A 21 -0.35 -1.15 1.00
CA GLU A 21 -0.78 -0.41 2.19
C GLU A 21 -0.54 -1.24 3.46
N GLU A 22 -0.93 -2.50 3.48
CA GLU A 22 -0.73 -3.40 4.63
C GLU A 22 0.76 -3.57 4.95
N LYS A 23 1.62 -3.76 3.94
CA LYS A 23 3.08 -3.85 4.12
C LYS A 23 3.66 -2.57 4.73
N TRP A 24 3.18 -1.41 4.30
CA TRP A 24 3.57 -0.14 4.89
C TRP A 24 3.13 -0.03 6.35
N LEU A 25 1.88 -0.36 6.67
CA LEU A 25 1.36 -0.36 8.04
C LEU A 25 2.14 -1.32 8.95
N ILE A 26 2.48 -2.51 8.47
CA ILE A 26 3.33 -3.47 9.19
C ILE A 26 4.72 -2.88 9.46
N ALA A 27 5.32 -2.22 8.47
CA ALA A 27 6.64 -1.59 8.64
C ALA A 27 6.60 -0.44 9.66
N VAL A 28 5.54 0.38 9.64
CA VAL A 28 5.28 1.43 10.65
C VAL A 28 5.12 0.82 12.05
N ALA A 29 4.32 -0.23 12.19
CA ALA A 29 4.14 -0.91 13.46
C ALA A 29 5.45 -1.50 13.99
N ARG A 30 6.28 -2.07 13.10
CA ARG A 30 7.60 -2.59 13.45
C ARG A 30 8.54 -1.49 13.93
N TYR A 31 8.62 -0.37 13.21
CA TYR A 31 9.45 0.77 13.61
C TYR A 31 9.06 1.30 14.99
N LYS A 32 7.74 1.53 15.23
CA LYS A 32 7.22 1.93 16.54
C LYS A 32 7.57 0.92 17.65
N LYS A 33 7.40 -0.38 17.36
CA LYS A 33 7.72 -1.45 18.32
C LYS A 33 9.21 -1.47 18.65
N VAL A 34 10.10 -1.31 17.66
CA VAL A 34 11.56 -1.27 17.88
C VAL A 34 11.94 -0.02 18.69
N GLY A 35 11.38 1.14 18.34
CA GLY A 35 11.61 2.41 19.05
C GLY A 35 11.17 2.41 20.52
N ALA A 36 10.23 1.54 20.89
CA ALA A 36 9.73 1.40 22.26
C ALA A 36 10.43 0.27 23.07
N LYS A 37 11.40 -0.44 22.50
CA LYS A 37 12.14 -1.49 23.23
C LYS A 37 13.21 -0.90 24.13
N GLU A 38 13.45 -1.52 25.28
CA GLU A 38 14.61 -1.25 26.13
C GLU A 38 15.32 -2.57 26.51
N PRO A 39 16.66 -2.67 26.33
CA PRO A 39 17.52 -1.72 25.64
C PRO A 39 17.26 -1.72 24.12
N ILE A 40 17.38 -0.55 23.48
CA ILE A 40 17.32 -0.40 22.03
C ILE A 40 18.73 -0.33 21.45
N THR A 41 18.95 -0.98 20.31
CA THR A 41 20.16 -0.77 19.52
C THR A 41 19.92 0.26 18.41
N VAL A 42 20.87 1.19 18.23
CA VAL A 42 20.82 2.21 17.18
C VAL A 42 20.69 1.56 15.79
N VAL A 43 21.35 0.42 15.59
CA VAL A 43 21.33 -0.34 14.33
C VAL A 43 19.93 -0.87 14.02
N GLU A 44 19.25 -1.51 14.98
CA GLU A 44 17.89 -2.01 14.77
C GLU A 44 16.89 -0.88 14.52
N LEU A 45 17.04 0.25 15.23
CA LEU A 45 16.21 1.44 15.01
C LEU A 45 16.40 1.97 13.58
N GLN A 46 17.64 2.14 13.14
CA GLN A 46 17.95 2.62 11.80
C GLN A 46 17.45 1.67 10.70
N GLN A 47 17.62 0.35 10.87
CA GLN A 47 17.13 -0.64 9.92
C GLN A 47 15.59 -0.62 9.81
N SER A 48 14.89 -0.52 10.94
CA SER A 48 13.43 -0.44 10.95
C SER A 48 12.89 0.86 10.37
N PHE A 49 13.59 1.99 10.59
CA PHE A 49 13.30 3.26 9.94
C PHE A 49 13.43 3.18 8.42
N ILE A 50 14.57 2.68 7.91
CA ILE A 50 14.81 2.53 6.46
C ILE A 50 13.75 1.65 5.82
N ALA A 51 13.39 0.52 6.46
CA ALA A 51 12.36 -0.37 5.95
C ALA A 51 10.98 0.30 5.87
N GLN A 52 10.64 1.12 6.88
CA GLN A 52 9.40 1.90 6.89
C GLN A 52 9.37 2.97 5.79
N GLU A 53 10.45 3.73 5.62
CA GLU A 53 10.54 4.75 4.57
C GLU A 53 10.47 4.13 3.17
N TYR A 54 11.11 2.98 2.96
CA TYR A 54 11.02 2.27 1.69
C TYR A 54 9.60 1.76 1.38
N ALA A 55 8.91 1.22 2.40
CA ALA A 55 7.53 0.77 2.25
C ALA A 55 6.58 1.96 1.99
N ARG A 56 6.82 3.10 2.65
CA ARG A 56 6.08 4.34 2.44
C ARG A 56 6.25 4.86 1.01
N ALA A 57 7.49 5.02 0.54
CA ALA A 57 7.76 5.51 -0.81
C ALA A 57 7.10 4.63 -1.89
N ARG A 58 7.07 3.30 -1.68
CA ARG A 58 6.34 2.38 -2.57
C ARG A 58 4.83 2.62 -2.56
N PHE A 59 4.24 2.84 -1.39
CA PHE A 59 2.81 3.11 -1.26
C PHE A 59 2.42 4.47 -1.89
N GLU A 60 3.21 5.51 -1.65
CA GLU A 60 3.03 6.84 -2.24
C GLU A 60 3.12 6.77 -3.78
N LEU A 61 4.16 6.14 -4.32
CA LEU A 61 4.29 5.95 -5.78
C LEU A 61 3.11 5.18 -6.37
N PHE A 62 2.64 4.14 -5.68
CA PHE A 62 1.48 3.38 -6.16
C PHE A 62 0.24 4.26 -6.21
N SER A 63 0.04 5.11 -5.20
CA SER A 63 -1.08 6.06 -5.12
C SER A 63 -1.03 7.07 -6.27
N GLU A 64 0.15 7.65 -6.54
CA GLU A 64 0.35 8.58 -7.66
C GLU A 64 0.03 7.91 -9.01
N ILE A 65 0.41 6.64 -9.19
CA ILE A 65 0.11 5.91 -10.43
C ILE A 65 -1.39 5.78 -10.64
N ILE A 66 -2.20 5.55 -9.59
CA ILE A 66 -3.66 5.43 -9.73
C ILE A 66 -4.26 6.67 -10.38
N ASP A 67 -3.82 7.86 -9.98
CA ASP A 67 -4.33 9.13 -10.49
C ASP A 67 -4.02 9.35 -11.98
N THR A 68 -3.01 8.63 -12.53
CA THR A 68 -2.63 8.70 -13.94
C THR A 68 -3.39 7.72 -14.84
N LEU A 69 -4.18 6.80 -14.25
CA LEU A 69 -4.87 5.77 -15.02
C LEU A 69 -6.10 6.31 -15.75
N PRO A 70 -6.55 5.64 -16.83
CA PRO A 70 -7.86 5.90 -17.43
C PRO A 70 -9.00 5.84 -16.39
N LEU A 71 -10.00 6.72 -16.56
CA LEU A 71 -11.10 6.89 -15.59
C LEU A 71 -11.89 5.61 -15.33
N ASP A 72 -12.12 4.79 -16.36
CA ASP A 72 -12.79 3.50 -16.25
C ASP A 72 -12.05 2.56 -15.31
N ILE A 73 -10.71 2.46 -15.43
CA ILE A 73 -9.88 1.67 -14.53
C ILE A 73 -9.91 2.25 -13.11
N GLN A 74 -9.84 3.57 -12.96
CA GLN A 74 -9.91 4.20 -11.63
C GLN A 74 -11.22 3.86 -10.91
N LEU A 75 -12.36 3.91 -11.61
CA LEU A 75 -13.66 3.58 -11.04
C LEU A 75 -13.71 2.13 -10.56
N ILE A 76 -13.23 1.18 -11.38
CA ILE A 76 -13.14 -0.24 -11.02
C ILE A 76 -12.24 -0.41 -9.78
N PHE A 77 -11.08 0.23 -9.79
CA PHE A 77 -10.12 0.20 -8.68
C PHE A 77 -10.76 0.68 -7.37
N PHE A 78 -11.38 1.86 -7.36
CA PHE A 78 -11.96 2.44 -6.15
C PHE A 78 -13.12 1.61 -5.61
N GLU A 79 -13.97 1.10 -6.50
CA GLU A 79 -15.08 0.23 -6.11
C GLU A 79 -14.56 -1.07 -5.48
N ARG A 80 -13.54 -1.70 -6.09
CA ARG A 80 -12.93 -2.89 -5.53
C ARG A 80 -12.25 -2.62 -4.19
N CYS A 81 -11.57 -1.48 -4.03
CA CYS A 81 -10.99 -1.09 -2.74
C CYS A 81 -12.04 -0.94 -1.63
N LYS A 82 -13.21 -0.34 -1.93
CA LYS A 82 -14.33 -0.24 -0.98
C LYS A 82 -14.82 -1.61 -0.55
N GLN A 83 -15.01 -2.52 -1.50
CA GLN A 83 -15.42 -3.91 -1.24
C GLN A 83 -14.43 -4.65 -0.35
N ILE A 84 -13.12 -4.57 -0.65
CA ILE A 84 -12.07 -5.22 0.14
C ILE A 84 -12.04 -4.67 1.57
N LYS A 85 -12.21 -3.35 1.74
CA LYS A 85 -12.17 -2.68 3.05
C LYS A 85 -13.50 -2.76 3.83
N GLY A 86 -14.55 -3.32 3.23
CA GLY A 86 -15.87 -3.42 3.84
C GLY A 86 -16.56 -2.06 4.05
N VAL A 87 -16.25 -1.07 3.21
CA VAL A 87 -16.87 0.26 3.25
C VAL A 87 -18.00 0.29 2.21
N ASN A 88 -19.25 0.32 2.67
CA ASN A 88 -20.44 0.48 1.81
C ASN A 88 -20.74 1.96 1.57
#